data_AF-A0AA38MWM6-F1
#
_entry.id   AF-A0AA38MWM6-F1
#
_cell.length_a   1.000
_cell.length_b   1.000
_cell.length_c   1.000
_cell.angle_alpha   90.00
_cell.angle_beta   90.00
_cell.angle_gamma   90.00
#
_symmetry.space_group_name_H-M   'P 1'
#
loop_
_entity.id
_entity.type
_entity.pdbx_description
1 polymer ?
#
loop_
_entity_poly.entity_id
_entity_poly.type
_entity_poly.pdbx_seq_one_letter_code
_entity_poly.pdbx_strand_id
1 'polypeptide(L)'
;MVTGNMLRRQRFMHYDASFDRPNRNCRTHANDQLISRLKKLPLQSRLEMNKKIMDRNRARRERACSNSDEVSDVESLITIEDEEMDDIRSDPDVFAAAKPLLDAATIRELNRANKEDATREKEARLTLGDSEWTLEPDAILTKIDATQLNPISFPPEMFFTAKHKHNFPLAFFTPKNLSFINSNLHKNAHEDKKYILNISDMEKKIKGAKTGPSRDEEMTVLDWWKAYTNYHAFESSRSMSPENNPRALFFKSHFNFFVNQEDSEELYDIWRPYEAKLRQRHYELDMEFDAAMYANTWMEIKAISASRPKQYAAKENTYQHVYPSSLSPFTLATGTKTSPLVASDAVREVTRLGTRTQTTVDFPSYRTVELKLEQRTVTRKSVSSTTASDCATKDAHGTSIYARYAEAPTPAGTITYTPELVFFPQSGKRN
;
A
#
# COMPACT_ATOMS: atom_id res chain seq x y z
N MET A 1 -27.27 15.44 -25.41
CA MET A 1 -27.90 14.10 -25.30
C MET A 1 -26.82 13.07 -25.54
N VAL A 2 -26.25 12.51 -24.47
CA VAL A 2 -25.27 11.42 -24.56
C VAL A 2 -26.05 10.12 -24.40
N THR A 3 -26.21 9.38 -25.50
CA THR A 3 -26.76 8.02 -25.47
C THR A 3 -25.70 7.08 -24.92
N GLY A 4 -25.75 6.81 -23.63
CA GLY A 4 -24.93 5.79 -22.99
C GLY A 4 -25.29 4.42 -23.55
N ASN A 5 -24.33 3.77 -24.22
CA ASN A 5 -24.42 2.37 -24.60
C ASN A 5 -24.48 1.52 -23.32
N MET A 6 -25.68 1.18 -22.86
CA MET A 6 -25.88 0.06 -21.95
C MET A 6 -25.57 -1.23 -22.73
N LEU A 7 -24.28 -1.56 -22.79
CA LEU A 7 -23.84 -2.92 -23.11
C LEU A 7 -24.62 -3.86 -22.20
N ARG A 8 -25.43 -4.74 -22.82
CA ARG A 8 -26.15 -5.82 -22.13
C ARG A 8 -25.15 -6.56 -21.24
N ARG A 9 -25.19 -6.29 -19.94
CA ARG A 9 -24.40 -7.05 -18.97
C ARG A 9 -24.85 -8.51 -19.07
N GLN A 10 -23.89 -9.39 -19.27
CA GLN A 10 -24.09 -10.83 -19.28
C GLN A 10 -24.63 -11.20 -17.90
N ARG A 11 -25.79 -11.85 -17.82
CA ARG A 11 -26.40 -12.24 -16.54
C ARG A 11 -25.38 -13.07 -15.74
N PHE A 12 -25.05 -12.65 -14.52
CA PHE A 12 -23.99 -13.24 -13.69
C PHE A 12 -24.25 -14.69 -13.26
N MET A 13 -25.52 -15.12 -13.30
CA MET A 13 -25.90 -16.51 -13.05
C MET A 13 -26.03 -17.21 -14.40
N HIS A 14 -25.24 -18.26 -14.61
CA HIS A 14 -25.28 -19.04 -15.83
C HIS A 14 -26.67 -19.67 -15.96
N TYR A 15 -27.46 -19.14 -16.88
CA TYR A 15 -28.74 -19.73 -17.23
C TYR A 15 -28.44 -21.08 -17.90
N ASP A 16 -28.88 -22.17 -17.28
CA ASP A 16 -28.74 -23.49 -17.85
C ASP A 16 -29.75 -23.60 -19.00
N ALA A 17 -29.27 -23.68 -20.24
CA ALA A 17 -30.13 -23.79 -21.42
C ALA A 17 -31.05 -25.03 -21.38
N SER A 18 -30.79 -25.99 -20.47
CA SER A 18 -31.73 -27.09 -20.20
C SER A 18 -33.09 -26.62 -19.66
N PHE A 19 -33.21 -25.38 -19.19
CA PHE A 19 -34.49 -24.78 -18.77
C PHE A 19 -35.42 -24.43 -19.94
N ASP A 20 -34.93 -24.31 -21.17
CA ASP A 20 -35.72 -23.88 -22.34
C ASP A 20 -36.51 -25.02 -23.03
N ARG A 21 -36.86 -26.08 -22.29
CA ARG A 21 -37.76 -27.10 -22.85
C ARG A 21 -39.19 -26.56 -22.92
N PRO A 22 -39.87 -26.63 -24.07
CA PRO A 22 -41.16 -25.96 -24.29
C PRO A 22 -42.30 -26.42 -23.36
N ASN A 23 -42.15 -27.55 -22.66
CA ASN A 23 -43.17 -28.12 -21.79
C ASN A 23 -42.87 -27.96 -20.28
N ARG A 24 -41.92 -27.12 -19.88
CA ARG A 24 -41.59 -26.92 -18.45
C ARG A 24 -42.37 -25.77 -17.83
N ASN A 25 -43.03 -26.04 -16.70
CA ASN A 25 -43.72 -25.02 -15.91
C ASN A 25 -42.82 -24.55 -14.75
N CYS A 26 -42.63 -23.24 -14.59
CA CYS A 26 -41.92 -22.67 -13.44
C CYS A 26 -42.70 -22.93 -12.13
N ARG A 27 -42.20 -23.82 -11.28
CA ARG A 27 -42.86 -24.16 -10.00
C ARG A 27 -42.76 -23.09 -8.92
N THR A 28 -41.66 -22.33 -8.89
CA THR A 28 -41.34 -21.40 -7.79
C THR A 28 -41.93 -20.00 -7.96
N HIS A 29 -42.29 -19.60 -9.19
CA HIS A 29 -42.67 -18.24 -9.55
C HIS A 29 -44.04 -18.15 -10.26
N ALA A 30 -44.98 -19.02 -9.91
CA ALA A 30 -46.27 -19.08 -10.58
C ALA A 30 -47.22 -17.90 -10.25
N ASN A 31 -46.90 -17.10 -9.23
CA ASN A 31 -47.75 -16.00 -8.75
C ASN A 31 -46.91 -14.75 -8.48
N ASP A 32 -47.28 -13.63 -9.10
CA ASP A 32 -46.62 -12.32 -8.96
C ASP A 32 -46.54 -11.82 -7.50
N GLN A 33 -47.56 -12.14 -6.68
CA GLN A 33 -47.55 -11.81 -5.26
C GLN A 33 -46.45 -12.57 -4.52
N LEU A 34 -46.20 -13.83 -4.89
CA LEU A 34 -45.14 -14.63 -4.29
C LEU A 34 -43.77 -14.11 -4.72
N ILE A 35 -43.59 -13.79 -6.01
CA ILE A 35 -42.36 -13.17 -6.52
C ILE A 35 -42.07 -11.88 -5.74
N SER A 36 -43.09 -11.03 -5.55
CA SER A 36 -42.96 -9.77 -4.81
C SER A 36 -42.58 -9.98 -3.34
N ARG A 37 -43.05 -11.06 -2.70
CA ARG A 37 -42.65 -11.43 -1.33
C ARG A 37 -41.23 -11.96 -1.28
N LEU A 38 -40.84 -12.79 -2.24
CA LEU A 38 -39.48 -13.35 -2.32
C LEU A 38 -38.45 -12.26 -2.57
N LYS A 39 -38.74 -11.28 -3.44
CA LYS A 39 -37.87 -10.12 -3.67
C LYS A 39 -37.63 -9.26 -2.43
N LYS A 40 -38.60 -9.20 -1.51
CA LYS A 40 -38.48 -8.45 -0.25
C LYS A 40 -37.64 -9.16 0.82
N LEU A 41 -37.22 -10.40 0.58
CA LEU A 41 -36.36 -11.12 1.52
C LEU A 41 -34.92 -10.57 1.49
N PRO A 42 -34.23 -10.58 2.65
CA PRO A 42 -32.81 -10.25 2.70
C PRO A 42 -31.99 -11.07 1.69
N LEU A 43 -30.97 -10.45 1.12
CA LEU A 43 -30.10 -11.05 0.10
C LEU A 43 -29.57 -12.42 0.54
N GLN A 44 -29.07 -12.52 1.77
CA GLN A 44 -28.56 -13.77 2.34
C GLN A 44 -29.61 -14.89 2.33
N SER A 45 -30.85 -14.60 2.74
CA SER A 45 -31.93 -15.59 2.75
C SER A 45 -32.29 -16.06 1.34
N ARG A 46 -32.26 -15.16 0.34
CA ARG A 46 -32.47 -15.54 -1.07
C ARG A 46 -31.34 -16.42 -1.60
N LEU A 47 -30.08 -16.11 -1.27
CA LEU A 47 -28.93 -16.93 -1.66
C LEU A 47 -28.99 -18.34 -1.04
N GLU A 48 -29.38 -18.44 0.24
CA GLU A 48 -29.58 -19.73 0.91
C GLU A 48 -30.69 -20.56 0.24
N MET A 49 -31.81 -19.93 -0.11
CA MET A 49 -32.89 -20.59 -0.84
C MET A 49 -32.43 -21.04 -2.23
N ASN A 50 -31.67 -20.22 -2.95
CA ASN A 50 -31.11 -20.57 -4.25
C ASN A 50 -30.17 -21.77 -4.16
N LYS A 51 -29.30 -21.83 -3.15
CA LYS A 51 -28.46 -23.01 -2.91
C LYS A 51 -29.28 -24.28 -2.70
N LYS A 52 -30.32 -24.22 -1.86
CA LYS A 52 -31.24 -25.36 -1.65
C LYS A 52 -31.97 -25.77 -2.92
N ILE A 53 -32.33 -24.82 -3.79
CA ILE A 53 -32.93 -25.08 -5.10
C ILE A 53 -31.91 -25.79 -6.01
N MET A 54 -30.67 -25.27 -6.10
CA MET A 54 -29.60 -25.87 -6.90
C MET A 54 -29.29 -27.31 -6.48
N ASP A 55 -29.19 -27.58 -5.17
CA ASP A 55 -28.90 -28.91 -4.64
C ASP A 55 -30.03 -29.90 -4.96
N ARG A 56 -31.29 -29.48 -4.81
CA ARG A 56 -32.45 -30.31 -5.18
C ARG A 56 -32.52 -30.56 -6.69
N ASN A 57 -32.24 -29.54 -7.50
CA ASN A 57 -32.19 -29.66 -8.95
C ASN A 57 -31.04 -30.57 -9.42
N ARG A 58 -29.88 -30.51 -8.75
CA ARG A 58 -28.76 -31.42 -8.99
C ARG A 58 -29.15 -32.86 -8.68
N ALA A 59 -29.71 -33.13 -7.51
CA ALA A 59 -30.15 -34.47 -7.12
C ALA A 59 -31.22 -35.04 -8.07
N ARG A 60 -32.14 -34.20 -8.57
CA ARG A 60 -33.11 -34.62 -9.60
C ARG A 60 -32.43 -35.01 -10.92
N ARG A 61 -31.43 -34.24 -11.37
CA ARG A 61 -30.66 -34.56 -12.58
C ARG A 61 -29.90 -35.87 -12.44
N GLU A 62 -29.25 -36.08 -11.30
CA GLU A 62 -28.53 -37.33 -11.01
C GLU A 62 -29.47 -38.55 -11.06
N ARG A 63 -30.69 -38.43 -10.49
CA ARG A 63 -31.71 -39.49 -10.58
C ARG A 63 -32.23 -39.71 -11.99
N ALA A 64 -32.44 -38.65 -12.77
CA ALA A 64 -32.89 -38.74 -14.15
C ALA A 64 -31.85 -39.42 -15.07
N CYS A 65 -30.57 -39.39 -14.72
CA CYS A 65 -29.55 -40.18 -15.42
C CYS A 65 -29.63 -41.68 -15.08
N SER A 66 -30.25 -42.07 -13.96
CA SER A 66 -30.36 -43.46 -13.53
C SER A 66 -31.64 -44.16 -14.01
N ASN A 67 -32.76 -43.43 -14.14
CA ASN A 67 -34.05 -43.98 -14.54
C ASN A 67 -34.57 -43.27 -15.79
N SER A 68 -35.06 -44.01 -16.79
CA SER A 68 -35.58 -43.50 -18.06
C SER A 68 -36.94 -42.77 -17.95
N ASP A 69 -37.33 -42.35 -16.75
CA ASP A 69 -38.64 -41.73 -16.50
C ASP A 69 -38.65 -40.23 -16.82
N GLU A 70 -39.85 -39.72 -17.09
CA GLU A 70 -40.12 -38.31 -17.38
C GLU A 70 -39.46 -37.37 -16.36
N VAL A 71 -38.59 -36.50 -16.87
CA VAL A 71 -37.81 -35.55 -16.08
C VAL A 71 -38.74 -34.54 -15.42
N SER A 72 -39.03 -34.74 -14.12
CA SER A 72 -39.78 -33.82 -13.26
C SER A 72 -39.32 -32.37 -13.40
N ASP A 73 -40.26 -31.43 -13.26
CA ASP A 73 -40.03 -29.99 -13.29
C ASP A 73 -38.86 -29.56 -12.37
N VAL A 74 -38.00 -28.71 -12.91
CA VAL A 74 -36.86 -28.10 -12.21
C VAL A 74 -37.33 -26.82 -11.54
N GLU A 75 -36.85 -26.55 -10.34
CA GLU A 75 -37.20 -25.30 -9.65
C GLU A 75 -36.35 -24.14 -10.15
N SER A 76 -36.99 -23.00 -10.41
CA SER A 76 -36.31 -21.79 -10.85
C SER A 76 -35.69 -21.07 -9.65
N LEU A 77 -34.48 -20.55 -9.84
CA LEU A 77 -33.82 -19.71 -8.84
C LEU A 77 -34.57 -18.41 -8.61
N ILE A 78 -34.48 -17.87 -7.40
CA ILE A 78 -34.94 -16.54 -7.05
C ILE A 78 -33.95 -15.53 -7.66
N THR A 79 -34.48 -14.53 -8.35
CA THR A 79 -33.67 -13.46 -8.95
C THR A 79 -32.90 -12.68 -7.88
N ILE A 80 -31.61 -12.50 -8.13
CA ILE A 80 -30.74 -11.54 -7.44
C ILE A 80 -30.56 -10.38 -8.42
N GLU A 81 -30.84 -9.15 -7.98
CA GLU A 81 -30.74 -7.98 -8.85
C GLU A 81 -29.26 -7.63 -9.11
N ASP A 82 -28.99 -6.89 -10.19
CA ASP A 82 -27.61 -6.60 -10.61
C ASP A 82 -26.89 -5.73 -9.58
N GLU A 83 -27.60 -4.80 -8.92
CA GLU A 83 -27.06 -3.97 -7.84
C GLU A 83 -26.58 -4.82 -6.66
N GLU A 84 -27.32 -5.88 -6.33
CA GLU A 84 -26.98 -6.78 -5.23
C GLU A 84 -25.79 -7.68 -5.57
N MET A 85 -25.64 -8.04 -6.85
CA MET A 85 -24.44 -8.72 -7.33
C MET A 85 -23.22 -7.79 -7.30
N ASP A 86 -23.40 -6.50 -7.58
CA ASP A 86 -22.35 -5.49 -7.43
C ASP A 86 -21.98 -5.30 -5.95
N ASP A 87 -22.94 -5.30 -5.02
CA ASP A 87 -22.66 -5.25 -3.56
C ASP A 87 -21.84 -6.47 -3.08
N ILE A 88 -22.22 -7.69 -3.50
CA ILE A 88 -21.46 -8.93 -3.22
C ILE A 88 -20.02 -8.82 -3.75
N ARG A 89 -19.82 -8.06 -4.82
CA ARG A 89 -18.54 -7.95 -5.50
C ARG A 89 -17.62 -6.89 -4.91
N SER A 90 -18.21 -5.77 -4.50
CA SER A 90 -17.49 -4.61 -3.98
C SER A 90 -17.12 -4.73 -2.51
N ASP A 91 -17.93 -5.42 -1.69
CA ASP A 91 -17.69 -5.56 -0.25
C ASP A 91 -17.07 -6.95 0.08
N PRO A 92 -15.83 -7.01 0.61
CA PRO A 92 -15.17 -8.26 0.97
C PRO A 92 -15.90 -9.09 2.04
N ASP A 93 -16.56 -8.44 3.00
CA ASP A 93 -17.28 -9.12 4.08
C ASP A 93 -18.58 -9.71 3.56
N VAL A 94 -19.30 -8.98 2.70
CA VAL A 94 -20.49 -9.49 2.01
C VAL A 94 -20.11 -10.65 1.09
N PHE A 95 -19.00 -10.53 0.35
CA PHE A 95 -18.49 -11.62 -0.48
C PHE A 95 -18.17 -12.85 0.37
N ALA A 96 -17.48 -12.69 1.50
CA ALA A 96 -17.13 -13.81 2.38
C ALA A 96 -18.37 -14.54 2.91
N ALA A 97 -19.42 -13.80 3.28
CA ALA A 97 -20.69 -14.35 3.74
C ALA A 97 -21.50 -15.04 2.62
N ALA A 98 -21.46 -14.51 1.40
CA ALA A 98 -22.17 -15.06 0.23
C ALA A 98 -21.44 -16.24 -0.42
N LYS A 99 -20.10 -16.28 -0.38
CA LYS A 99 -19.24 -17.30 -1.01
C LYS A 99 -19.66 -18.75 -0.77
N PRO A 100 -20.01 -19.20 0.46
CA PRO A 100 -20.45 -20.59 0.66
C PRO A 100 -21.82 -20.90 0.04
N LEU A 101 -22.59 -19.89 -0.36
CA LEU A 101 -23.94 -20.02 -0.93
C LEU A 101 -23.96 -19.98 -2.46
N LEU A 102 -22.88 -19.49 -3.08
CA LEU A 102 -22.72 -19.42 -4.53
C LEU A 102 -22.16 -20.73 -5.09
N ASP A 103 -22.50 -21.05 -6.33
CA ASP A 103 -21.86 -22.15 -7.03
C ASP A 103 -20.49 -21.75 -7.61
N ALA A 104 -19.70 -22.76 -7.96
CA ALA A 104 -18.33 -22.56 -8.43
C ALA A 104 -18.25 -21.77 -9.75
N ALA A 105 -19.27 -21.82 -10.61
CA ALA A 105 -19.28 -21.09 -11.86
C ALA A 105 -19.51 -19.59 -11.59
N THR A 106 -20.48 -19.24 -10.73
CA THR A 106 -20.71 -17.85 -10.33
C THR A 106 -19.51 -17.26 -9.59
N ILE A 107 -18.85 -18.02 -8.71
CA ILE A 107 -17.61 -17.56 -8.05
C ILE A 107 -16.50 -17.29 -9.07
N ARG A 108 -16.34 -18.17 -10.07
CA ARG A 108 -15.35 -17.98 -11.13
C ARG A 108 -15.64 -16.71 -11.95
N GLU A 109 -16.91 -16.47 -12.25
CA GLU A 109 -17.36 -15.32 -13.03
C GLU A 109 -17.15 -14.01 -12.27
N LEU A 110 -17.48 -13.96 -10.98
CA LEU A 110 -17.20 -12.79 -10.14
C LEU A 110 -15.71 -12.46 -10.07
N ASN A 111 -14.87 -13.48 -9.91
CA ASN A 111 -13.42 -13.30 -9.92
C ASN A 111 -12.89 -12.82 -11.29
N ARG A 112 -13.49 -13.27 -12.39
CA ARG A 112 -13.17 -12.80 -13.74
C ARG A 112 -13.54 -11.33 -13.90
N ALA A 113 -14.77 -10.96 -13.52
CA ALA A 113 -15.24 -9.58 -13.56
C ALA A 113 -14.35 -8.64 -12.71
N ASN A 114 -13.93 -9.07 -11.52
CA ASN A 114 -13.03 -8.28 -10.67
C ASN A 114 -11.65 -8.08 -11.29
N LYS A 115 -11.13 -9.09 -11.99
CA LYS A 115 -9.87 -8.95 -12.73
C LYS A 115 -10.03 -8.00 -13.91
N GLU A 116 -11.14 -8.10 -14.65
CA GLU A 116 -11.42 -7.23 -15.79
C GLU A 116 -11.62 -5.77 -15.38
N ASP A 117 -12.29 -5.51 -14.26
CA ASP A 117 -12.45 -4.16 -13.75
C ASP A 117 -11.12 -3.61 -13.25
N ALA A 118 -10.29 -4.43 -12.59
CA ALA A 118 -8.94 -4.04 -12.21
C ALA A 118 -8.04 -3.75 -13.43
N THR A 119 -8.18 -4.50 -14.54
CA THR A 119 -7.46 -4.19 -15.79
C THR A 119 -8.00 -2.94 -16.46
N ARG A 120 -9.32 -2.75 -16.52
CA ARG A 120 -9.93 -1.54 -17.09
C ARG A 120 -9.59 -0.30 -16.28
N GLU A 121 -9.52 -0.40 -14.96
CA GLU A 121 -9.08 0.71 -14.11
C GLU A 121 -7.60 1.05 -14.37
N LYS A 122 -6.74 0.03 -14.53
CA LYS A 122 -5.33 0.24 -14.93
C LYS A 122 -5.21 0.86 -16.32
N GLU A 123 -5.97 0.38 -17.30
CA GLU A 123 -5.99 0.93 -18.66
C GLU A 123 -6.56 2.35 -18.69
N ALA A 124 -7.64 2.64 -17.97
CA ALA A 124 -8.20 3.98 -17.83
C ALA A 124 -7.17 4.94 -17.21
N ARG A 125 -6.41 4.49 -16.19
CA ARG A 125 -5.31 5.27 -15.60
C ARG A 125 -4.17 5.54 -16.58
N LEU A 126 -3.88 4.61 -17.50
CA LEU A 126 -2.87 4.80 -18.55
C LEU A 126 -3.37 5.71 -19.68
N THR A 127 -4.66 5.65 -20.01
CA THR A 127 -5.26 6.43 -21.10
C THR A 127 -5.58 7.87 -20.68
N LEU A 128 -5.74 8.13 -19.37
CA LEU A 128 -5.81 9.47 -18.78
C LEU A 128 -4.43 10.12 -18.53
N GLY A 129 -3.34 9.45 -18.92
CA GLY A 129 -1.97 9.92 -18.76
C GLY A 129 -1.53 11.05 -19.71
N ASP A 130 -2.32 11.40 -20.73
CA ASP A 130 -2.02 12.49 -21.67
C ASP A 130 -3.05 13.64 -21.65
N SER A 131 -4.09 13.58 -20.80
CA SER A 131 -4.93 14.74 -20.52
C SER A 131 -4.73 15.20 -19.08
N GLU A 132 -3.78 16.13 -18.92
CA GLU A 132 -3.87 17.30 -18.04
C GLU A 132 -5.07 17.30 -17.06
N TRP A 133 -4.96 16.53 -15.97
CA TRP A 133 -5.66 16.85 -14.74
C TRP A 133 -4.78 17.80 -13.95
N THR A 134 -4.95 19.08 -14.25
CA THR A 134 -4.73 20.20 -13.34
C THR A 134 -5.66 20.06 -12.13
N LEU A 135 -5.36 19.11 -11.25
CA LEU A 135 -5.57 19.35 -9.83
C LEU A 135 -4.42 20.26 -9.44
N GLU A 136 -4.71 21.53 -9.14
CA GLU A 136 -3.73 22.37 -8.46
C GLU A 136 -3.32 21.63 -7.17
N PRO A 137 -2.06 21.19 -7.05
CA PRO A 137 -1.55 20.91 -5.73
C PRO A 137 -1.39 22.28 -5.09
N ASP A 138 -2.25 22.60 -4.14
CA ASP A 138 -1.98 23.63 -3.14
C ASP A 138 -0.84 23.13 -2.22
N ALA A 139 0.31 22.96 -2.84
CA ALA A 139 1.63 22.77 -2.26
C ALA A 139 2.59 22.98 -3.43
N ILE A 140 3.28 24.11 -3.40
CA ILE A 140 4.31 24.53 -4.34
C ILE A 140 5.49 23.56 -4.27
N LEU A 141 5.33 22.36 -4.81
CA LEU A 141 6.43 21.52 -5.25
C LEU A 141 6.65 21.88 -6.71
N THR A 142 7.52 22.87 -6.90
CA THR A 142 8.07 23.30 -8.18
C THR A 142 8.17 22.12 -9.15
N LYS A 143 7.45 22.21 -10.28
CA LYS A 143 7.56 21.32 -11.43
C LYS A 143 9.02 20.93 -11.64
N ILE A 144 9.37 19.70 -11.26
CA ILE A 144 10.67 19.13 -11.54
C ILE A 144 10.67 18.86 -13.05
N ASP A 145 11.55 19.54 -13.77
CA ASP A 145 11.68 19.48 -15.22
C ASP A 145 11.97 18.03 -15.65
N ALA A 146 10.96 17.37 -16.22
CA ALA A 146 11.01 15.95 -16.60
C ALA A 146 11.96 15.68 -17.79
N THR A 147 12.53 16.73 -18.40
CA THR A 147 13.39 16.62 -19.57
C THR A 147 14.87 16.34 -19.27
N GLN A 148 15.28 16.27 -17.99
CA GLN A 148 16.68 16.02 -17.61
C GLN A 148 16.91 14.93 -16.55
N LEU A 149 15.92 14.10 -16.20
CA LEU A 149 16.19 12.97 -15.31
C LEU A 149 16.91 11.87 -16.09
N ASN A 150 18.24 11.86 -16.00
CA ASN A 150 19.03 10.67 -16.30
C ASN A 150 18.35 9.47 -15.62
N PRO A 151 18.07 8.37 -16.35
CA PRO A 151 17.45 7.19 -15.77
C PRO A 151 18.23 6.78 -14.54
N ILE A 152 17.56 6.70 -13.40
CA ILE A 152 18.20 6.30 -12.15
C ILE A 152 18.60 4.85 -12.30
N SER A 153 19.90 4.63 -12.50
CA SER A 153 20.49 3.30 -12.60
C SER A 153 20.98 2.86 -11.22
N PHE A 154 20.64 1.63 -10.85
CA PHE A 154 21.13 1.00 -9.64
C PHE A 154 22.27 0.04 -9.98
N PRO A 155 23.40 0.10 -9.28
CA PRO A 155 24.54 -0.74 -9.56
C PRO A 155 24.28 -2.20 -9.12
N PRO A 156 24.80 -3.21 -9.83
CA PRO A 156 24.67 -4.63 -9.47
C PRO A 156 25.03 -4.94 -8.01
N GLU A 157 26.04 -4.28 -7.47
CA GLU A 157 26.53 -4.46 -6.10
C GLU A 157 25.47 -4.12 -5.04
N MET A 158 24.58 -3.16 -5.31
CA MET A 158 23.46 -2.87 -4.41
C MET A 158 22.49 -4.04 -4.36
N PHE A 159 22.19 -4.67 -5.50
CA PHE A 159 21.33 -5.85 -5.57
C PHE A 159 21.95 -7.05 -4.83
N PHE A 160 23.25 -7.30 -5.04
CA PHE A 160 23.96 -8.37 -4.34
C PHE A 160 23.97 -8.14 -2.83
N THR A 161 24.29 -6.92 -2.38
CA THR A 161 24.30 -6.55 -0.96
C THR A 161 22.91 -6.75 -0.32
N ALA A 162 21.86 -6.31 -0.99
CA ALA A 162 20.49 -6.45 -0.50
C ALA A 162 20.03 -7.93 -0.44
N LYS A 163 20.56 -8.79 -1.31
CA LYS A 163 20.31 -10.25 -1.27
C LYS A 163 20.89 -10.90 -0.01
N HIS A 164 21.96 -10.34 0.54
CA HIS A 164 22.56 -10.78 1.80
C HIS A 164 21.90 -10.18 3.05
N LYS A 165 20.67 -9.65 2.93
CA LYS A 165 19.90 -9.04 4.03
C LYS A 165 20.61 -7.85 4.70
N HIS A 166 21.51 -7.18 3.99
CA HIS A 166 22.02 -5.89 4.44
C HIS A 166 21.00 -4.81 4.07
N ASN A 167 20.60 -4.03 5.08
CA ASN A 167 19.67 -2.93 4.90
C ASN A 167 20.43 -1.69 4.48
N PHE A 168 20.00 -1.08 3.40
CA PHE A 168 20.51 0.22 2.98
C PHE A 168 19.75 1.33 3.71
N PRO A 169 20.46 2.33 4.28
CA PRO A 169 19.83 3.57 4.72
C PRO A 169 19.03 4.19 3.58
N LEU A 170 17.86 4.73 3.88
CA LEU A 170 17.05 5.44 2.89
C LEU A 170 17.81 6.63 2.30
N ALA A 171 18.65 7.29 3.10
CA ALA A 171 19.50 8.39 2.67
C ALA A 171 20.39 8.05 1.45
N PHE A 172 20.77 6.78 1.26
CA PHE A 172 21.57 6.36 0.11
C PHE A 172 20.83 6.52 -1.21
N PHE A 173 19.50 6.53 -1.17
CA PHE A 173 18.63 6.63 -2.34
C PHE A 173 18.32 8.08 -2.73
N THR A 174 18.89 9.08 -2.06
CA THR A 174 18.84 10.45 -2.58
C THR A 174 19.58 10.53 -3.92
N PRO A 175 19.13 11.35 -4.90
CA PRO A 175 19.76 11.41 -6.22
C PRO A 175 21.26 11.72 -6.18
N LYS A 176 21.68 12.60 -5.26
CA LYS A 176 23.09 12.97 -5.08
C LYS A 176 23.92 11.79 -4.56
N ASN A 177 23.40 11.03 -3.61
CA ASN A 177 24.10 9.86 -3.07
C ASN A 177 24.12 8.70 -4.07
N LEU A 178 23.04 8.46 -4.82
CA LEU A 178 23.04 7.46 -5.89
C LEU A 178 24.08 7.78 -6.98
N SER A 179 24.18 9.05 -7.39
CA SER A 179 25.22 9.50 -8.31
C SER A 179 26.62 9.25 -7.74
N PHE A 180 26.84 9.61 -6.46
CA PHE A 180 28.11 9.35 -5.79
C PHE A 180 28.46 7.85 -5.71
N ILE A 181 27.49 7.01 -5.35
CA ILE A 181 27.63 5.56 -5.27
C ILE A 181 28.04 5.04 -6.66
N ASN A 182 27.27 5.35 -7.70
CA ASN A 182 27.56 4.93 -9.07
C ASN A 182 28.96 5.32 -9.55
N SER A 183 29.45 6.52 -9.20
CA SER A 183 30.80 6.95 -9.57
C SER A 183 31.94 6.32 -8.75
N ASN A 184 31.65 5.73 -7.58
CA ASN A 184 32.69 5.28 -6.63
C ASN A 184 32.68 3.78 -6.30
N LEU A 185 31.72 2.98 -6.79
CA LEU A 185 31.61 1.55 -6.46
C LEU A 185 32.85 0.72 -6.77
N HIS A 186 33.56 1.03 -7.86
CA HIS A 186 34.78 0.31 -8.24
C HIS A 186 35.87 0.34 -7.14
N LYS A 187 35.77 1.26 -6.17
CA LYS A 187 36.72 1.43 -5.06
C LYS A 187 36.23 0.84 -3.73
N ASN A 188 35.00 0.30 -3.70
CA ASN A 188 34.28 -0.02 -2.45
C ASN A 188 33.92 -1.50 -2.31
N ALA A 189 34.36 -2.35 -3.26
CA ALA A 189 34.17 -3.80 -3.17
C ALA A 189 35.18 -4.42 -2.19
N HIS A 190 34.70 -5.29 -1.30
CA HIS A 190 35.57 -6.02 -0.35
C HIS A 190 36.46 -7.02 -1.11
N GLU A 191 37.76 -7.06 -0.78
CA GLU A 191 38.76 -7.91 -1.46
C GLU A 191 38.40 -9.42 -1.38
N ASP A 192 37.86 -9.87 -0.24
CA ASP A 192 37.48 -11.28 -0.02
C ASP A 192 36.04 -11.67 -0.43
N LYS A 193 35.17 -10.69 -0.73
CA LYS A 193 33.78 -10.92 -1.16
C LYS A 193 33.39 -9.81 -2.14
N LYS A 194 33.87 -9.95 -3.38
CA LYS A 194 33.92 -8.94 -4.46
C LYS A 194 32.63 -8.17 -4.81
N TYR A 195 31.51 -8.36 -4.10
CA TYR A 195 30.19 -7.86 -4.49
C TYR A 195 29.28 -7.37 -3.35
N ILE A 196 29.75 -7.34 -2.09
CA ILE A 196 28.95 -6.79 -0.97
C ILE A 196 29.51 -5.43 -0.57
N LEU A 197 28.66 -4.41 -0.57
CA LEU A 197 28.98 -3.06 -0.14
C LEU A 197 29.02 -2.99 1.38
N ASN A 198 30.10 -2.41 1.91
CA ASN A 198 30.19 -2.09 3.33
C ASN A 198 29.39 -0.81 3.62
N ILE A 199 28.19 -0.96 4.19
CA ILE A 199 27.27 0.15 4.47
C ILE A 199 27.94 1.23 5.34
N SER A 200 28.63 0.83 6.42
CA SER A 200 29.28 1.76 7.34
C SER A 200 30.43 2.55 6.69
N ASP A 201 31.17 1.93 5.78
CA ASP A 201 32.20 2.62 4.99
C ASP A 201 31.58 3.59 3.98
N MET A 202 30.48 3.19 3.33
CA MET A 202 29.73 4.04 2.41
C MET A 202 29.14 5.26 3.11
N GLU A 203 28.57 5.12 4.31
CA GLU A 203 28.11 6.26 5.13
C GLU A 203 29.23 7.26 5.38
N LYS A 204 30.42 6.77 5.80
CA LYS A 204 31.59 7.61 6.05
C LYS A 204 32.05 8.34 4.79
N LYS A 205 32.05 7.66 3.64
CA LYS A 205 32.45 8.22 2.34
C LYS A 205 31.47 9.30 1.86
N ILE A 206 30.15 9.03 1.94
CA ILE A 206 29.10 10.02 1.62
C ILE A 206 29.24 11.25 2.52
N LYS A 207 29.41 11.02 3.83
CA LYS A 207 29.61 12.09 4.82
C LYS A 207 30.86 12.91 4.53
N GLY A 208 31.99 12.26 4.22
CA GLY A 208 33.26 12.92 3.89
C GLY A 208 33.20 13.72 2.58
N ALA A 209 32.49 13.21 1.58
CA ALA A 209 32.29 13.87 0.29
C ALA A 209 31.26 15.01 0.34
N LYS A 210 30.46 15.10 1.41
CA LYS A 210 29.40 16.11 1.60
C LYS A 210 28.40 16.16 0.44
N THR A 211 28.12 15.01 -0.19
CA THR A 211 27.22 14.93 -1.34
C THR A 211 25.76 15.02 -0.96
N GLY A 212 25.40 14.60 0.25
CA GLY A 212 24.04 14.55 0.75
C GLY A 212 23.99 14.04 2.20
N PRO A 213 22.77 13.78 2.73
CA PRO A 213 22.62 13.17 4.05
C PRO A 213 23.28 11.80 4.05
N SER A 214 24.09 11.51 5.06
CA SER A 214 24.76 10.21 5.17
C SER A 214 23.90 9.17 5.89
N ARG A 215 22.91 9.64 6.65
CA ARG A 215 21.99 8.84 7.47
C ARG A 215 20.57 9.35 7.36
N ASP A 216 19.61 8.49 7.69
CA ASP A 216 18.18 8.79 7.59
C ASP A 216 17.80 9.96 8.53
N GLU A 217 18.45 10.09 9.68
CA GLU A 217 18.20 11.18 10.64
C GLU A 217 18.74 12.54 10.18
N GLU A 218 19.61 12.57 9.17
CA GLU A 218 20.17 13.80 8.60
C GLU A 218 19.32 14.33 7.43
N MET A 219 18.31 13.57 6.99
CA MET A 219 17.48 13.92 5.84
C MET A 219 16.46 15.00 6.18
N THR A 220 16.24 15.91 5.23
CA THR A 220 15.06 16.79 5.20
C THR A 220 13.85 16.06 4.61
N VAL A 221 12.65 16.61 4.80
CA VAL A 221 11.43 16.07 4.17
C VAL A 221 11.54 15.99 2.64
N LEU A 222 12.16 16.99 2.02
CA LEU A 222 12.40 17.02 0.56
C LEU A 222 13.40 15.94 0.11
N ASP A 223 14.43 15.67 0.92
CA ASP A 223 15.36 14.56 0.66
C ASP A 223 14.65 13.22 0.80
N TRP A 224 13.75 13.10 1.77
CA TRP A 224 12.92 11.91 1.97
C TRP A 224 12.02 11.65 0.78
N TRP A 225 11.31 12.66 0.27
CA TRP A 225 10.45 12.51 -0.92
C TRP A 225 11.21 11.98 -2.14
N LYS A 226 12.42 12.48 -2.35
CA LYS A 226 13.29 12.02 -3.44
C LYS A 226 13.81 10.60 -3.19
N ALA A 227 14.19 10.31 -1.94
CA ALA A 227 14.78 9.02 -1.58
C ALA A 227 13.77 7.87 -1.64
N TYR A 228 12.55 8.03 -1.14
CA TYR A 228 11.58 6.92 -1.11
C TYR A 228 11.15 6.48 -2.52
N THR A 229 11.02 7.44 -3.45
CA THR A 229 10.69 7.14 -4.85
C THR A 229 11.75 6.24 -5.47
N ASN A 230 13.03 6.57 -5.24
CA ASN A 230 14.15 5.79 -5.73
C ASN A 230 14.29 4.45 -4.99
N TYR A 231 14.01 4.43 -3.69
CA TYR A 231 14.00 3.21 -2.89
C TYR A 231 12.96 2.21 -3.40
N HIS A 232 11.74 2.69 -3.67
CA HIS A 232 10.68 1.88 -4.24
C HIS A 232 11.04 1.37 -5.65
N ALA A 233 11.65 2.21 -6.50
CA ALA A 233 12.13 1.79 -7.82
C ALA A 233 13.21 0.68 -7.71
N PHE A 234 14.14 0.82 -6.75
CA PHE A 234 15.13 -0.20 -6.47
C PHE A 234 14.47 -1.52 -6.04
N GLU A 235 13.59 -1.51 -5.04
CA GLU A 235 12.90 -2.72 -4.58
C GLU A 235 12.02 -3.35 -5.67
N SER A 236 11.42 -2.55 -6.55
CA SER A 236 10.68 -3.04 -7.71
C SER A 236 11.59 -3.77 -8.70
N SER A 237 12.78 -3.20 -8.97
CA SER A 237 13.77 -3.79 -9.90
C SER A 237 14.45 -5.05 -9.38
N ARG A 238 14.34 -5.36 -8.07
CA ARG A 238 14.91 -6.59 -7.48
C ARG A 238 14.17 -7.86 -7.87
N SER A 239 12.90 -7.77 -8.25
CA SER A 239 12.10 -8.93 -8.60
C SER A 239 12.06 -9.13 -10.10
N MET A 240 12.16 -10.39 -10.52
CA MET A 240 11.93 -10.80 -11.91
C MET A 240 10.47 -10.57 -12.35
N SER A 241 9.55 -10.51 -11.38
CA SER A 241 8.14 -10.14 -11.59
C SER A 241 7.86 -8.83 -10.85
N PRO A 242 7.95 -7.67 -11.54
CA PRO A 242 7.81 -6.37 -10.91
C PRO A 242 6.39 -6.11 -10.36
N GLU A 243 5.36 -6.71 -10.97
CA GLU A 243 3.95 -6.41 -10.64
C GLU A 243 3.44 -7.10 -9.36
N ASN A 244 4.08 -8.19 -8.92
CA ASN A 244 3.64 -8.98 -7.77
C ASN A 244 4.75 -9.21 -6.73
N ASN A 245 5.76 -8.35 -6.67
CA ASN A 245 6.80 -8.45 -5.63
C ASN A 245 6.21 -8.02 -4.28
N PRO A 246 6.01 -8.94 -3.30
CA PRO A 246 5.40 -8.59 -2.01
C PRO A 246 6.17 -7.49 -1.27
N ARG A 247 7.51 -7.48 -1.43
CA ARG A 247 8.39 -6.48 -0.83
C ARG A 247 8.23 -5.10 -1.47
N ALA A 248 8.11 -5.03 -2.79
CA ALA A 248 7.85 -3.77 -3.47
C ALA A 248 6.45 -3.22 -3.11
N LEU A 249 5.44 -4.11 -3.03
CA LEU A 249 4.09 -3.76 -2.59
C LEU A 249 4.06 -3.25 -1.14
N PHE A 250 4.84 -3.88 -0.25
CA PHE A 250 5.04 -3.39 1.11
C PHE A 250 5.59 -1.97 1.10
N PHE A 251 6.73 -1.72 0.45
CA PHE A 251 7.35 -0.39 0.44
C PHE A 251 6.48 0.67 -0.21
N LYS A 252 5.74 0.31 -1.27
CA LYS A 252 4.74 1.19 -1.87
C LYS A 252 3.69 1.62 -0.85
N SER A 253 3.11 0.66 -0.13
CA SER A 253 2.05 0.93 0.87
C SER A 253 2.61 1.71 2.07
N HIS A 254 3.79 1.31 2.55
CA HIS A 254 4.51 1.94 3.64
C HIS A 254 4.78 3.43 3.37
N PHE A 255 5.39 3.77 2.24
CA PHE A 255 5.71 5.17 1.93
C PHE A 255 4.45 5.98 1.64
N ASN A 256 3.50 5.43 0.87
CA ASN A 256 2.25 6.12 0.55
C ASN A 256 1.44 6.46 1.80
N PHE A 257 1.51 5.63 2.85
CA PHE A 257 0.85 5.96 4.12
C PHE A 257 1.33 7.30 4.66
N PHE A 258 2.65 7.54 4.73
CA PHE A 258 3.19 8.80 5.24
C PHE A 258 2.98 9.97 4.28
N VAL A 259 3.12 9.76 2.97
CA VAL A 259 2.86 10.79 1.95
C VAL A 259 1.42 11.33 2.05
N ASN A 260 0.45 10.45 2.28
CA ASN A 260 -0.98 10.79 2.21
C ASN A 260 -1.55 11.36 3.51
N GLN A 261 -0.72 11.68 4.51
CA GLN A 261 -1.21 12.34 5.72
C GLN A 261 -1.26 13.86 5.51
N GLU A 262 -2.37 14.48 5.89
CA GLU A 262 -2.60 15.93 5.76
C GLU A 262 -1.47 16.77 6.38
N ASP A 263 -1.02 16.38 7.58
CA ASP A 263 0.01 17.10 8.33
C ASP A 263 1.43 16.51 8.13
N SER A 264 1.65 15.74 7.05
CA SER A 264 2.89 14.95 6.89
C SER A 264 4.14 15.82 6.89
N GLU A 265 4.14 16.92 6.14
CA GLU A 265 5.31 17.79 6.05
C GLU A 265 5.62 18.49 7.38
N GLU A 266 4.59 19.02 8.06
CA GLU A 266 4.73 19.69 9.37
C GLU A 266 5.25 18.73 10.45
N LEU A 267 4.78 17.49 10.43
CA LEU A 267 5.13 16.49 11.45
C LEU A 267 6.37 15.67 11.12
N TYR A 268 7.11 16.00 10.04
CA TYR A 268 8.24 15.22 9.52
C TYR A 268 9.25 14.81 10.60
N ASP A 269 9.73 15.78 11.39
CA ASP A 269 10.73 15.54 12.44
C ASP A 269 10.22 14.61 13.55
N ILE A 270 8.91 14.49 13.70
CA ILE A 270 8.27 13.64 14.70
C ILE A 270 8.07 12.22 14.15
N TRP A 271 7.54 12.07 12.93
CA TRP A 271 7.21 10.74 12.40
C TRP A 271 8.38 10.01 11.75
N ARG A 272 9.39 10.70 11.23
CA ARG A 272 10.57 10.08 10.60
C ARG A 272 11.20 8.94 11.41
N PRO A 273 11.48 9.08 12.72
CA PRO A 273 12.02 7.96 13.51
C PRO A 273 11.06 6.77 13.63
N TYR A 274 9.75 7.00 13.58
CA TYR A 274 8.74 5.93 13.58
C TYR A 274 8.71 5.20 12.24
N GLU A 275 8.77 5.92 11.12
CA GLU A 275 8.91 5.34 9.78
C GLU A 275 10.12 4.42 9.71
N ALA A 276 11.31 4.93 10.08
CA ALA A 276 12.54 4.17 10.04
C ALA A 276 12.45 2.88 10.89
N LYS A 277 11.81 2.95 12.05
CA LYS A 277 11.57 1.78 12.92
C LYS A 277 10.63 0.76 12.29
N LEU A 278 9.56 1.20 11.63
CA LEU A 278 8.63 0.31 10.92
C LEU A 278 9.31 -0.39 9.75
N ARG A 279 10.10 0.34 8.97
CA ARG A 279 10.93 -0.21 7.90
C ARG A 279 11.95 -1.21 8.42
N GLN A 280 12.62 -0.91 9.54
CA GLN A 280 13.54 -1.85 10.20
C GLN A 280 12.84 -3.15 10.61
N ARG A 281 11.67 -3.06 11.27
CA ARG A 281 10.89 -4.25 11.67
C ARG A 281 10.50 -5.12 10.49
N HIS A 282 10.14 -4.51 9.35
CA HIS A 282 9.88 -5.28 8.12
C HIS A 282 11.11 -6.11 7.71
N TYR A 283 12.32 -5.55 7.75
CA TYR A 283 13.51 -6.35 7.41
C TYR A 283 13.83 -7.47 8.42
N GLU A 284 13.60 -7.22 9.70
CA GLU A 284 13.91 -8.17 10.77
C GLU A 284 12.91 -9.33 10.84
N LEU A 285 11.63 -9.03 10.62
CA LEU A 285 10.52 -9.94 10.89
C LEU A 285 9.70 -10.30 9.64
N ASP A 286 10.03 -9.75 8.48
CA ASP A 286 9.28 -9.90 7.22
C ASP A 286 7.79 -9.53 7.37
N MET A 287 7.50 -8.49 8.17
CA MET A 287 6.13 -8.09 8.45
C MET A 287 5.46 -7.51 7.22
N GLU A 288 4.21 -7.91 6.98
CA GLU A 288 3.36 -7.29 5.98
C GLU A 288 2.90 -5.89 6.41
N PHE A 289 2.34 -5.13 5.46
CA PHE A 289 1.77 -3.82 5.75
C PHE A 289 0.43 -4.00 6.48
N ASP A 290 0.34 -3.44 7.69
CA ASP A 290 -0.88 -3.44 8.51
C ASP A 290 -1.40 -2.00 8.67
N ALA A 291 -2.50 -1.68 8.00
CA ALA A 291 -3.09 -0.35 8.03
C ALA A 291 -3.49 0.10 9.45
N ALA A 292 -3.95 -0.82 10.31
CA ALA A 292 -4.36 -0.49 11.67
C ALA A 292 -3.15 -0.13 12.53
N MET A 293 -2.05 -0.87 12.41
CA MET A 293 -0.79 -0.54 13.09
C MET A 293 -0.26 0.85 12.68
N TYR A 294 -0.30 1.17 11.39
CA TYR A 294 0.16 2.47 10.89
C TYR A 294 -0.77 3.61 11.36
N ALA A 295 -2.08 3.41 11.32
CA ALA A 295 -3.06 4.37 11.85
C ALA A 295 -2.82 4.64 13.35
N ASN A 296 -2.61 3.60 14.15
CA ASN A 296 -2.27 3.75 15.57
C ASN A 296 -0.96 4.51 15.77
N THR A 297 0.08 4.17 15.00
CA THR A 297 1.37 4.88 15.03
C THR A 297 1.20 6.36 14.69
N TRP A 298 0.37 6.69 13.71
CA TRP A 298 0.08 8.06 13.32
C TRP A 298 -0.69 8.83 14.41
N MET A 299 -1.65 8.18 15.08
CA MET A 299 -2.33 8.78 16.24
C MET A 299 -1.34 9.10 17.37
N GLU A 300 -0.37 8.22 17.64
CA GLU A 300 0.69 8.48 18.62
C GLU A 300 1.54 9.70 18.22
N ILE A 301 1.92 9.80 16.94
CA ILE A 301 2.66 10.95 16.39
C ILE A 301 1.87 12.25 16.60
N LYS A 302 0.57 12.27 16.26
CA LYS A 302 -0.29 13.45 16.47
C LYS A 302 -0.40 13.81 17.95
N ALA A 303 -0.55 12.82 18.84
CA ALA A 303 -0.61 13.04 20.28
C ALA A 303 0.69 13.66 20.82
N ILE A 304 1.86 13.16 20.35
CA ILE A 304 3.17 13.72 20.71
C ILE A 304 3.26 15.17 20.24
N SER A 305 2.88 15.45 18.99
CA SER A 305 2.89 16.82 18.45
C SER A 305 2.01 17.77 19.28
N ALA A 306 0.79 17.35 19.62
CA ALA A 306 -0.14 18.13 20.44
C ALA A 306 0.38 18.37 21.87
N SER A 307 1.14 17.43 22.43
CA SER A 307 1.72 17.54 23.77
C SER A 307 2.97 18.42 23.83
N ARG A 308 3.64 18.65 22.68
CA ARG A 308 4.81 19.52 22.65
C ARG A 308 4.34 20.95 22.95
N PRO A 309 4.84 21.58 24.02
CA PRO A 309 4.53 22.99 24.25
C PRO A 309 4.95 23.75 23.00
N LYS A 310 4.07 24.61 22.48
CA LYS A 310 4.32 25.50 21.33
C LYS A 310 5.43 26.51 21.68
N GLN A 311 6.64 26.05 21.97
CA GLN A 311 7.77 26.86 22.41
C GLN A 311 8.33 27.77 21.30
N TYR A 312 7.69 27.81 20.13
CA TYR A 312 8.15 28.59 18.98
C TYR A 312 7.09 29.48 18.31
N ALA A 313 5.92 29.69 18.94
CA ALA A 313 4.97 30.71 18.44
C ALA A 313 5.52 32.16 18.52
N ALA A 314 6.69 32.38 19.14
CA ALA A 314 7.36 33.68 19.23
C ALA A 314 8.55 33.87 18.26
N LYS A 315 8.65 33.06 17.20
CA LYS A 315 9.42 33.43 16.00
C LYS A 315 8.47 33.82 14.88
N GLU A 316 7.58 34.77 15.15
CA GLU A 316 6.90 35.52 14.11
C GLU A 316 7.95 36.25 13.26
N ASN A 317 8.03 35.90 11.98
CA ASN A 317 8.22 36.81 10.85
C ASN A 317 9.08 38.07 11.06
N THR A 318 10.39 37.90 11.33
CA THR A 318 11.40 38.90 10.93
C THR A 318 12.11 38.45 9.64
N TYR A 319 11.35 38.09 8.61
CA TYR A 319 11.79 38.31 7.24
C TYR A 319 11.26 39.69 6.82
N GLN A 320 11.87 40.75 7.37
CA GLN A 320 11.82 42.03 6.66
C GLN A 320 12.55 41.82 5.34
N HIS A 321 11.80 41.84 4.25
CA HIS A 321 12.33 42.09 2.92
C HIS A 321 13.07 43.43 2.97
N VAL A 322 14.38 43.38 3.21
CA VAL A 322 15.27 44.50 2.90
C VAL A 322 15.36 44.52 1.38
N TYR A 323 14.54 45.35 0.74
CA TYR A 323 14.83 45.80 -0.61
C TYR A 323 16.09 46.67 -0.54
N PRO A 324 17.19 46.33 -1.24
CA PRO A 324 18.27 47.28 -1.42
C PRO A 324 17.81 48.36 -2.40
N SER A 325 17.24 49.44 -1.87
CA SER A 325 17.15 50.73 -2.56
C SER A 325 18.50 51.43 -2.49
N SER A 326 19.39 51.16 -3.45
CA SER A 326 20.39 52.15 -3.88
C SER A 326 21.07 51.71 -5.19
N LEU A 327 20.48 52.08 -6.32
CA LEU A 327 21.27 52.37 -7.50
C LEU A 327 21.80 53.79 -7.34
N SER A 328 23.11 53.92 -7.16
CA SER A 328 23.86 55.17 -7.26
C SER A 328 24.79 55.06 -8.47
N PRO A 329 25.08 56.18 -9.17
CA PRO A 329 25.34 56.17 -10.60
C PRO A 329 26.78 55.81 -10.98
N PHE A 330 26.89 55.20 -12.15
CA PHE A 330 28.15 55.05 -12.89
C PHE A 330 28.66 56.42 -13.34
N THR A 331 29.88 56.76 -12.93
CA THR A 331 30.64 57.90 -13.44
C THR A 331 31.23 57.55 -14.80
N LEU A 332 30.80 58.26 -15.84
CA LEU A 332 31.35 58.20 -17.20
C LEU A 332 32.62 59.05 -17.29
N ALA A 333 33.73 58.43 -17.71
CA ALA A 333 34.92 59.13 -18.16
C ALA A 333 34.80 59.47 -19.65
N THR A 334 35.08 60.73 -19.97
CA THR A 334 35.06 61.34 -21.30
C THR A 334 36.20 60.84 -22.19
N GLY A 335 35.89 60.49 -23.44
CA GLY A 335 36.87 60.19 -24.49
C GLY A 335 36.23 60.29 -25.88
N THR A 336 36.34 61.47 -26.48
CA THR A 336 35.83 61.89 -27.79
C THR A 336 36.37 61.09 -28.99
N LYS A 337 35.49 60.75 -29.96
CA LYS A 337 35.58 61.15 -31.39
C LYS A 337 34.44 60.59 -32.25
N THR A 338 33.58 61.51 -32.75
CA THR A 338 33.02 61.65 -34.12
C THR A 338 32.73 60.38 -34.94
N SER A 339 31.48 59.97 -35.22
CA SER A 339 30.48 60.49 -36.21
C SER A 339 30.18 59.37 -37.25
N PRO A 340 29.10 59.41 -38.06
CA PRO A 340 27.67 59.37 -37.72
C PRO A 340 26.88 58.33 -38.59
N LEU A 341 25.53 58.43 -38.60
CA LEU A 341 24.51 57.78 -39.47
C LEU A 341 23.91 56.50 -38.86
N VAL A 342 22.61 56.24 -38.76
CA VAL A 342 21.36 56.84 -39.29
C VAL A 342 20.19 56.36 -38.41
N ALA A 343 19.18 57.24 -38.27
CA ALA A 343 17.71 57.07 -38.09
C ALA A 343 17.12 55.70 -37.69
N SER A 344 15.98 55.53 -37.02
CA SER A 344 14.81 56.39 -36.70
C SER A 344 13.82 55.52 -35.91
N ASP A 345 13.00 56.16 -35.06
CA ASP A 345 11.57 55.89 -34.75
C ASP A 345 11.14 54.50 -34.19
N ALA A 346 10.13 54.34 -33.34
CA ALA A 346 9.29 55.22 -32.55
C ALA A 346 8.61 54.43 -31.42
N VAL A 347 8.50 55.08 -30.27
CA VAL A 347 7.37 55.12 -29.32
C VAL A 347 6.11 54.29 -29.66
N ARG A 348 5.69 53.41 -28.74
CA ARG A 348 4.32 53.47 -28.18
C ARG A 348 4.13 52.69 -26.89
N GLU A 349 3.69 53.44 -25.90
CA GLU A 349 3.13 53.10 -24.60
C GLU A 349 1.63 52.78 -24.74
N VAL A 350 1.13 51.71 -24.11
CA VAL A 350 -0.30 51.55 -23.76
C VAL A 350 -0.44 50.82 -22.43
N THR A 351 -0.90 51.57 -21.44
CA THR A 351 -1.40 51.14 -20.12
C THR A 351 -2.90 50.84 -20.21
N ARG A 352 -3.41 49.81 -19.52
CA ARG A 352 -4.76 49.73 -18.89
C ARG A 352 -4.98 48.35 -18.23
N LEU A 353 -5.07 48.28 -16.90
CA LEU A 353 -6.26 48.40 -16.02
C LEU A 353 -6.97 47.06 -15.80
N GLY A 354 -6.87 46.56 -14.57
CA GLY A 354 -7.53 45.36 -14.07
C GLY A 354 -8.91 45.63 -13.49
N THR A 355 -9.66 44.54 -13.29
CA THR A 355 -10.81 44.45 -12.40
C THR A 355 -10.83 43.04 -11.80
N ARG A 356 -11.02 42.94 -10.48
CA ARG A 356 -11.08 41.70 -9.70
C ARG A 356 -12.46 41.62 -9.07
N THR A 357 -13.19 40.56 -9.37
CA THR A 357 -14.49 40.24 -8.77
C THR A 357 -14.29 39.13 -7.74
N GLN A 358 -14.75 39.35 -6.50
CA GLN A 358 -14.84 38.34 -5.44
C GLN A 358 -16.21 37.67 -5.50
N THR A 359 -16.23 36.34 -5.44
CA THR A 359 -17.46 35.57 -5.27
C THR A 359 -17.35 34.78 -3.97
N THR A 360 -18.25 35.06 -3.03
CA THR A 360 -18.43 34.38 -1.75
C THR A 360 -19.28 33.14 -1.96
N VAL A 361 -18.89 32.00 -1.38
CA VAL A 361 -19.70 30.76 -1.37
C VAL A 361 -19.86 30.31 0.08
N ASP A 362 -21.12 30.22 0.52
CA ASP A 362 -21.55 29.72 1.82
C ASP A 362 -21.52 28.19 1.88
N PHE A 363 -21.09 27.63 3.02
CA PHE A 363 -21.14 26.20 3.31
C PHE A 363 -22.24 25.88 4.36
N PRO A 364 -23.03 24.79 4.19
CA PRO A 364 -24.02 24.38 5.16
C PRO A 364 -23.45 23.50 6.29
N SER A 365 -24.05 23.69 7.46
CA SER A 365 -23.82 23.03 8.76
C SER A 365 -24.08 21.52 8.76
N TYR A 366 -23.19 20.75 9.39
CA TYR A 366 -23.39 19.32 9.67
C TYR A 366 -23.98 19.09 11.07
N ARG A 367 -25.02 18.24 11.12
CA ARG A 367 -25.66 17.70 12.33
C ARG A 367 -24.75 16.67 13.02
N THR A 368 -24.61 16.81 14.34
CA THR A 368 -24.05 15.81 15.23
C THR A 368 -25.02 14.63 15.39
N VAL A 369 -24.55 13.40 15.19
CA VAL A 369 -25.28 12.17 15.53
C VAL A 369 -24.58 11.52 16.72
N GLU A 370 -25.25 11.48 17.87
CA GLU A 370 -24.81 10.74 19.05
C GLU A 370 -24.96 9.23 18.82
N LEU A 371 -23.85 8.49 18.88
CA LEU A 371 -23.86 7.03 18.94
C LEU A 371 -23.78 6.58 20.41
N LYS A 372 -24.87 6.00 20.91
CA LYS A 372 -24.89 5.30 22.20
C LYS A 372 -24.19 3.95 22.06
N LEU A 373 -23.13 3.76 22.84
CA LEU A 373 -22.38 2.51 22.94
C LEU A 373 -23.06 1.56 23.95
N GLU A 374 -23.71 0.50 23.46
CA GLU A 374 -24.16 -0.61 24.31
C GLU A 374 -22.98 -1.57 24.56
N GLN A 375 -22.62 -1.75 25.84
CA GLN A 375 -21.63 -2.73 26.26
C GLN A 375 -22.27 -4.13 26.31
N ARG A 376 -21.78 -5.05 25.47
CA ARG A 376 -22.03 -6.50 25.62
C ARG A 376 -20.77 -7.18 26.17
N THR A 377 -20.88 -7.69 27.39
CA THR A 377 -19.95 -8.63 28.00
C THR A 377 -19.98 -9.98 27.28
N VAL A 378 -18.82 -10.43 26.78
CA VAL A 378 -18.62 -11.79 26.27
C VAL A 378 -17.56 -12.49 27.12
N THR A 379 -17.96 -13.56 27.78
CA THR A 379 -17.10 -14.46 28.57
C THR A 379 -16.31 -15.37 27.62
N ARG A 380 -14.98 -15.25 27.61
CA ARG A 380 -14.08 -16.07 26.77
C ARG A 380 -13.50 -17.22 27.60
N LYS A 381 -13.74 -18.47 27.18
CA LYS A 381 -13.03 -19.66 27.67
C LYS A 381 -11.58 -19.63 27.17
N SER A 382 -10.62 -19.72 28.09
CA SER A 382 -9.19 -19.80 27.81
C SER A 382 -8.81 -21.20 27.32
N VAL A 383 -8.18 -21.28 26.14
CA VAL A 383 -7.42 -22.43 25.66
C VAL A 383 -5.95 -22.03 25.70
N SER A 384 -5.15 -22.68 26.54
CA SER A 384 -3.71 -22.46 26.66
C SER A 384 -2.95 -23.35 25.67
N SER A 385 -2.22 -22.74 24.74
CA SER A 385 -1.18 -23.40 23.95
C SER A 385 0.18 -22.94 24.46
N THR A 386 0.97 -23.84 25.05
CA THR A 386 2.34 -23.55 25.51
C THR A 386 3.33 -24.16 24.55
N THR A 387 4.21 -23.34 23.96
CA THR A 387 5.36 -23.75 23.17
C THR A 387 6.57 -23.97 24.09
N ALA A 388 7.21 -25.13 24.01
CA ALA A 388 8.44 -25.45 24.74
C ALA A 388 9.62 -24.59 24.25
N SER A 389 10.45 -24.13 25.19
CA SER A 389 11.68 -23.37 24.93
C SER A 389 12.89 -24.25 25.22
N ASP A 390 13.70 -24.53 24.21
CA ASP A 390 14.99 -25.22 24.38
C ASP A 390 16.09 -24.18 24.69
N CYS A 391 16.82 -24.36 25.79
CA CYS A 391 18.04 -23.60 26.09
C CYS A 391 19.26 -24.49 25.87
N ALA A 392 20.16 -24.08 24.98
CA ALA A 392 21.45 -24.72 24.77
C ALA A 392 22.55 -24.00 25.56
N THR A 393 23.34 -24.75 26.32
CA THR A 393 24.56 -24.26 26.98
C THR A 393 25.76 -25.11 26.56
N LYS A 394 26.91 -24.46 26.34
CA LYS A 394 28.17 -25.12 25.98
C LYS A 394 29.03 -25.27 27.22
N ASP A 395 29.70 -26.41 27.37
CA ASP A 395 30.71 -26.60 28.42
C ASP A 395 32.04 -25.92 28.07
N ALA A 396 32.98 -25.97 29.02
CA ALA A 396 34.33 -25.39 28.89
C ALA A 396 35.18 -25.98 27.74
N HIS A 397 34.70 -27.06 27.10
CA HIS A 397 35.35 -27.71 25.96
C HIS A 397 34.58 -27.54 24.64
N GLY A 398 33.53 -26.70 24.63
CA GLY A 398 32.78 -26.37 23.42
C GLY A 398 31.74 -27.43 23.02
N THR A 399 31.44 -28.39 23.88
CA THR A 399 30.42 -29.41 23.64
C THR A 399 29.04 -28.83 23.98
N SER A 400 28.11 -28.88 23.04
CA SER A 400 26.72 -28.48 23.30
C SER A 400 26.02 -29.52 24.16
N ILE A 401 25.59 -29.13 25.36
CA ILE A 401 24.79 -29.95 26.26
C ILE A 401 23.33 -29.52 26.12
N TYR A 402 22.46 -30.47 25.82
CA TYR A 402 21.01 -30.26 25.73
C TYR A 402 20.35 -30.89 26.95
N ALA A 403 19.68 -30.07 27.77
CA ALA A 403 18.83 -30.57 28.84
C ALA A 403 17.42 -30.78 28.28
N ARG A 404 16.92 -32.01 28.34
CA ARG A 404 15.55 -32.34 27.94
C ARG A 404 14.74 -32.57 29.22
N TYR A 405 13.73 -31.75 29.45
CA TYR A 405 12.83 -31.92 30.58
C TYR A 405 11.65 -32.79 30.14
N ALA A 406 11.52 -33.98 30.73
CA ALA A 406 10.36 -34.84 30.54
C ALA A 406 9.36 -34.58 31.68
N GLU A 407 8.14 -34.18 31.34
CA GLU A 407 7.05 -34.08 32.30
C GLU A 407 6.34 -35.43 32.43
N ALA A 408 6.41 -36.05 33.62
CA ALA A 408 5.58 -37.20 33.96
C ALA A 408 4.36 -36.70 34.76
N PRO A 409 3.12 -37.02 34.35
CA PRO A 409 1.94 -36.56 35.07
C PRO A 409 1.81 -37.33 36.39
N THR A 410 1.89 -36.62 37.51
CA THR A 410 1.47 -37.11 38.82
C THR A 410 0.30 -36.26 39.34
N PRO A 411 -0.70 -36.87 39.97
CA PRO A 411 -1.84 -36.13 40.49
C PRO A 411 -1.44 -35.42 41.79
N ALA A 412 -1.79 -34.14 41.86
CA ALA A 412 -1.66 -33.22 42.99
C ALA A 412 -0.25 -32.66 43.27
N GLY A 413 0.11 -31.63 42.48
CA GLY A 413 0.63 -30.37 43.01
C GLY A 413 1.94 -30.41 43.79
N THR A 414 3.05 -30.73 43.14
CA THR A 414 4.39 -30.13 43.31
C THR A 414 5.25 -30.57 42.13
N ILE A 415 5.80 -29.64 41.34
CA ILE A 415 6.68 -29.96 40.21
C ILE A 415 8.13 -29.99 40.70
N THR A 416 8.75 -31.17 40.70
CA THR A 416 10.19 -31.36 40.91
C THR A 416 10.85 -31.71 39.59
N TYR A 417 11.86 -30.93 39.19
CA TYR A 417 12.66 -31.17 37.98
C TYR A 417 13.90 -31.98 38.32
N THR A 418 14.01 -33.20 37.79
CA THR A 418 15.24 -34.00 37.80
C THR A 418 15.86 -33.97 36.40
N PRO A 419 17.06 -33.40 36.22
CA PRO A 419 17.71 -33.39 34.90
C PRO A 419 18.28 -34.77 34.56
N GLU A 420 17.88 -35.31 33.41
CA GLU A 420 18.55 -36.46 32.79
C GLU A 420 19.66 -35.97 31.85
N LEU A 421 20.90 -36.38 32.11
CA LEU A 421 22.04 -36.10 31.25
C LEU A 421 22.15 -37.17 30.16
N VAL A 422 21.88 -36.77 28.92
CA VAL A 422 22.02 -37.64 27.74
C VAL A 422 23.33 -37.30 27.03
N PHE A 423 24.27 -38.25 27.02
CA PHE A 423 25.52 -38.13 26.27
C PHE A 423 25.39 -38.76 24.89
N PHE A 424 25.69 -37.98 23.84
CA PHE A 424 25.79 -38.50 22.47
C PHE A 424 27.26 -38.78 22.12
N PRO A 425 27.62 -39.99 21.66
CA PRO A 425 28.98 -40.27 21.23
C PRO A 425 29.29 -39.55 19.91
N GLN A 426 30.41 -38.81 19.87
CA GLN A 426 30.91 -38.19 18.64
C GLN A 426 31.45 -39.27 17.68
N SER A 427 30.96 -39.27 16.45
CA SER A 427 31.50 -40.07 15.35
C SER A 427 32.89 -39.55 14.96
N GLY A 428 33.94 -40.32 15.26
CA GLY A 428 35.30 -40.01 14.86
C GLY A 428 35.48 -40.02 13.33
N LYS A 429 36.11 -38.98 12.80
CA LYS A 429 36.61 -38.95 11.42
C LYS A 429 37.81 -39.90 11.32
N ARG A 430 37.77 -40.86 10.39
CA ARG A 430 38.96 -41.62 9.96
C ARG A 430 39.79 -40.74 9.02
N ASN A 431 41.12 -40.81 9.22
CA ASN A 431 42.14 -40.14 8.41
C ASN A 431 42.11 -40.57 6.95
#